data_AF-A0A075FLE0-F1
#
_entry.id   AF-A0A075FLE0-F1
#
_cell.length_a   1.000
_cell.length_b   1.000
_cell.length_c   1.000
_cell.angle_alpha   90.00
_cell.angle_beta   90.00
_cell.angle_gamma   90.00
#
_symmetry.space_group_name_H-M   'P 1'
#
loop_
_entity.id
_entity.type
_entity.pdbx_description
1 polymer ?
#
loop_
_entity_poly.entity_id
_entity_poly.type
_entity_poly.pdbx_seq_one_letter_code
_entity_poly.pdbx_strand_id
1 'polypeptide(L)'
;MGTNSPKTGITECPQCKIGQLMIIRSPITKKRFIGCSNYNNGCKASSPLLQKARLRATKIKCELCKWPIVIFRYNRKQKWTRQCSNFRCKSRKTKV
;
A
#
# COMPACT_ATOMS: atom_id res chain seq x y z
N MET A 1 2.01 -13.71 -22.83
CA MET A 1 2.09 -14.58 -21.64
C MET A 1 2.11 -13.72 -20.39
N GLY A 2 0.97 -13.59 -19.70
CA GLY A 2 0.84 -12.77 -18.49
C GLY A 2 1.39 -13.53 -17.28
N THR A 3 2.30 -12.93 -16.53
CA THR A 3 2.88 -13.52 -15.33
C THR A 3 1.85 -13.54 -14.20
N ASN A 4 1.09 -14.63 -14.09
CA ASN A 4 0.32 -14.98 -12.89
C ASN A 4 1.28 -15.45 -11.79
N SER A 5 2.12 -14.55 -11.27
CA SER A 5 2.73 -14.78 -9.97
C SER A 5 1.62 -14.68 -8.92
N PRO A 6 1.53 -15.61 -7.95
CA PRO A 6 0.57 -15.47 -6.87
C PRO A 6 0.87 -14.13 -6.20
N LYS A 7 -0.08 -13.19 -6.24
CA LYS A 7 0.03 -11.91 -5.56
C LYS A 7 -0.05 -12.18 -4.06
N THR A 8 1.05 -12.66 -3.48
CA THR A 8 1.23 -12.77 -2.04
C THR A 8 0.99 -11.38 -1.47
N GLY A 9 -0.04 -11.25 -0.65
CA GLY A 9 -0.35 -10.00 0.02
C GLY A 9 0.78 -9.61 0.96
N ILE A 10 0.89 -8.30 1.21
CA ILE A 10 1.99 -7.72 1.98
C ILE A 10 1.77 -7.98 3.47
N THR A 11 0.56 -7.70 3.94
CA THR A 11 0.11 -7.92 5.31
C THR A 11 -1.38 -8.23 5.29
N GLU A 12 -1.90 -8.84 6.34
CA GLU A 12 -3.34 -8.96 6.59
C GLU A 12 -4.06 -7.59 6.55
N CYS A 13 -5.31 -7.59 6.11
CA CYS A 13 -6.16 -6.42 6.07
C CYS A 13 -6.71 -6.10 7.47
N PRO A 14 -6.39 -4.93 8.06
CA PRO A 14 -6.85 -4.59 9.40
C PRO A 14 -8.36 -4.28 9.47
N GLN A 15 -9.03 -4.07 8.32
CA GLN A 15 -10.45 -3.76 8.29
C GLN A 15 -11.33 -5.01 8.29
N CYS A 16 -10.98 -6.05 7.53
CA CYS A 16 -11.79 -7.28 7.44
C CYS A 16 -11.15 -8.51 8.07
N LYS A 17 -9.84 -8.49 8.38
CA LYS A 17 -9.08 -9.63 8.97
C LYS A 17 -9.14 -10.96 8.21
N ILE A 18 -9.70 -10.95 7.00
CA ILE A 18 -9.86 -12.13 6.13
C ILE A 18 -8.89 -12.00 4.96
N GLY A 19 -8.92 -10.85 4.27
CA GLY A 19 -8.07 -10.59 3.11
C GLY A 19 -6.69 -10.07 3.49
N GLN A 20 -5.84 -9.91 2.47
CA GLN A 20 -4.52 -9.30 2.59
C GLN A 20 -4.46 -7.98 1.82
N LEU A 21 -3.71 -7.01 2.31
CA LEU A 21 -3.40 -5.77 1.60
C LEU A 21 -2.32 -6.00 0.55
N MET A 22 -2.55 -5.51 -0.65
CA MET A 22 -1.62 -5.65 -1.78
C MET A 22 -1.55 -4.36 -2.61
N ILE A 23 -0.41 -4.14 -3.26
CA ILE A 23 -0.26 -3.05 -4.23
C ILE A 23 -0.93 -3.48 -5.53
N ILE A 24 -1.88 -2.67 -5.99
CA ILE A 24 -2.64 -2.87 -7.21
C ILE A 24 -2.34 -1.70 -8.14
N ARG A 25 -2.17 -2.01 -9.43
CA ARG A 25 -2.18 -1.00 -10.50
C ARG A 25 -3.51 -1.11 -11.22
N SER A 26 -4.28 -0.02 -11.23
CA SER A 26 -5.56 0.02 -11.94
C SER A 26 -5.32 -0.23 -13.43
N PRO A 27 -6.00 -1.19 -14.07
CA PRO A 27 -5.85 -1.42 -15.51
C PRO A 27 -6.40 -0.25 -16.33
N ILE A 28 -7.43 0.44 -15.81
CA ILE A 28 -8.10 1.59 -16.44
C ILE A 28 -7.26 2.85 -16.28
N THR A 29 -7.05 3.31 -15.05
CA THR A 29 -6.39 4.62 -14.80
C THR A 29 -4.87 4.53 -14.79
N LYS A 30 -4.29 3.33 -14.84
CA LYS A 30 -2.85 3.04 -14.66
C LYS A 30 -2.26 3.50 -13.32
N LYS A 31 -3.06 4.09 -12.42
CA LYS A 31 -2.65 4.55 -11.09
C LYS A 31 -2.44 3.37 -10.13
N ARG A 32 -1.50 3.54 -9.20
CA ARG A 32 -1.14 2.59 -8.15
C ARG A 32 -1.86 2.90 -6.84
N PHE A 33 -2.39 1.88 -6.19
CA PHE A 33 -3.01 2.01 -4.88
C PHE A 33 -2.75 0.74 -4.08
N ILE A 34 -2.97 0.79 -2.77
CA ILE A 34 -3.01 -0.41 -1.94
C ILE A 34 -4.47 -0.75 -1.68
N GLY A 35 -4.82 -2.02 -1.81
CA GLY A 35 -6.20 -2.51 -1.64
C GLY A 35 -6.23 -3.91 -1.03
N CYS A 36 -7.36 -4.26 -0.42
CA CYS A 36 -7.59 -5.60 0.10
C CYS A 36 -7.86 -6.61 -1.02
N SER A 37 -7.33 -7.82 -0.91
CA SER A 37 -7.66 -8.93 -1.80
C SER A 37 -9.13 -9.35 -1.71
N ASN A 38 -9.78 -9.12 -0.56
CA ASN A 38 -11.19 -9.42 -0.33
C ASN A 38 -12.12 -8.25 -0.70
N TYR A 39 -11.69 -7.34 -1.58
CA TYR A 39 -12.47 -6.16 -1.96
C TYR A 39 -13.80 -6.53 -2.64
N ASN A 40 -13.78 -7.54 -3.52
CA ASN A 40 -14.97 -8.01 -4.24
C ASN A 40 -16.04 -8.59 -3.30
N ASN A 41 -15.66 -9.03 -2.09
CA ASN A 41 -16.57 -9.59 -1.09
C ASN A 41 -16.97 -8.54 -0.03
N GLY A 42 -16.96 -7.26 -0.40
CA GLY A 42 -17.48 -6.16 0.43
C GLY A 42 -16.45 -5.39 1.26
N CYS A 43 -15.16 -5.80 1.29
CA CYS A 43 -14.14 -5.03 2.00
C CYS A 43 -13.82 -3.72 1.26
N LYS A 44 -13.90 -2.57 1.94
CA LYS A 44 -13.62 -1.25 1.33
C LYS A 44 -12.22 -0.71 1.62
N ALA A 45 -11.33 -1.52 2.20
CA ALA A 45 -9.98 -1.09 2.54
C ALA A 45 -9.17 -0.82 1.27
N SER A 46 -9.01 0.47 0.96
CA SER A 46 -8.15 0.96 -0.11
C SER A 46 -7.51 2.30 0.25
N SER A 47 -6.32 2.58 -0.30
CA SER A 47 -5.65 3.87 -0.15
C SER A 47 -4.78 4.16 -1.37
N PRO A 48 -4.83 5.38 -1.94
CA PRO A 48 -3.92 5.78 -3.01
C PRO A 48 -2.46 5.73 -2.54
N LEU A 49 -1.56 5.42 -3.47
CA LEU A 49 -0.12 5.43 -3.25
C LEU A 49 0.56 6.55 -4.05
N LEU A 50 1.86 6.73 -3.82
CA LEU A 50 2.67 7.70 -4.54
C LEU A 50 2.82 7.28 -6.01
N GLN A 51 2.22 8.06 -6.91
CA GLN A 51 2.11 7.70 -8.33
C GLN A 51 3.44 7.86 -9.09
N LYS A 52 4.23 8.88 -8.75
CA LYS A 52 5.49 9.20 -9.44
C LYS A 52 6.73 8.62 -8.76
N ALA A 53 6.64 8.18 -7.49
CA ALA A 53 7.78 7.68 -6.75
C ALA A 53 8.13 6.22 -7.12
N ARG A 54 9.41 5.85 -7.01
CA ARG A 54 9.80 4.45 -6.93
C ARG A 54 9.45 3.97 -5.53
N LEU A 55 8.66 2.90 -5.44
CA LEU A 55 8.04 2.46 -4.19
C LEU A 55 8.27 0.95 -4.00
N ARG A 56 8.52 0.55 -2.76
CA ARG A 56 8.52 -0.85 -2.31
C ARG A 56 7.66 -0.95 -1.06
N ALA A 57 6.78 -1.95 -0.99
CA ALA A 57 6.07 -2.26 0.23
C ALA A 57 6.95 -3.12 1.15
N THR A 58 6.74 -2.98 2.45
CA THR A 58 7.38 -3.81 3.48
C THR A 58 6.32 -4.57 4.26
N LYS A 59 6.70 -5.70 4.87
CA LYS A 59 5.81 -6.47 5.78
C LYS A 59 5.65 -5.81 7.15
N ILE A 60 6.33 -4.68 7.39
CA ILE A 60 6.29 -3.96 8.67
C ILE A 60 4.97 -3.19 8.73
N LYS A 61 4.17 -3.47 9.77
CA LYS A 61 2.88 -2.83 10.00
C LYS A 61 3.11 -1.49 10.71
N CYS A 62 2.36 -0.47 10.31
CA CYS A 62 2.26 0.79 11.04
C CYS A 62 1.66 0.53 12.43
N GLU A 63 2.26 1.07 13.48
CA GLU A 63 1.81 0.84 14.86
C GLU A 63 0.40 1.37 15.11
N LEU A 64 0.01 2.47 14.46
CA LEU A 64 -1.29 3.12 14.65
C LEU A 64 -2.43 2.44 13.88
N CYS A 65 -2.31 2.33 12.55
CA CYS A 65 -3.41 1.83 11.73
C CYS A 65 -3.23 0.38 11.26
N LYS A 66 -2.08 -0.25 11.55
CA LYS A 66 -1.73 -1.63 11.15
C LYS A 66 -1.62 -1.90 9.63
N TRP A 67 -1.69 -0.85 8.80
CA TRP A 67 -1.37 -0.93 7.37
C TRP A 67 0.14 -1.02 7.16
N PRO A 68 0.63 -1.60 6.06
CA PRO A 68 2.06 -1.76 5.84
C PRO A 68 2.78 -0.43 5.63
N ILE A 69 4.04 -0.37 6.03
CA ILE A 69 4.94 0.74 5.71
C ILE A 69 5.45 0.56 4.28
N VAL A 70 5.47 1.65 3.52
CA VAL A 70 6.14 1.72 2.22
C VAL A 70 7.45 2.48 2.35
N ILE A 71 8.44 2.07 1.55
CA ILE A 71 9.66 2.83 1.33
C ILE A 71 9.65 3.40 -0.08
N PHE A 72 10.04 4.66 -0.21
CA PHE A 72 10.01 5.34 -1.50
C PHE A 72 11.14 6.36 -1.68
N ARG A 73 11.38 6.71 -2.94
CA ARG A 73 12.20 7.86 -3.37
C ARG A 73 11.68 8.38 -4.69
N TYR A 74 11.78 9.69 -4.95
CA TYR A 74 11.34 10.27 -6.22
C TYR A 74 12.44 10.26 -7.28
N ASN A 75 13.69 10.45 -6.87
CA ASN A 75 14.84 10.40 -7.74
C ASN A 75 15.94 9.48 -7.18
N ARG A 76 16.96 9.15 -7.99
CA ARG A 76 18.03 8.21 -7.58
C ARG A 76 18.96 8.79 -6.52
N LYS A 77 19.10 10.13 -6.45
CA LYS A 77 19.97 10.85 -5.51
C LYS A 77 19.38 10.94 -4.09
N GLN A 78 18.05 10.89 -3.95
CA GLN A 78 17.37 10.89 -2.66
C GLN A 78 17.55 9.56 -1.91
N LYS A 79 17.69 9.68 -0.58
CA LYS A 79 17.59 8.56 0.35
C LYS A 79 16.18 7.94 0.29
N TRP A 80 16.08 6.66 0.62
CA TRP A 80 14.78 6.01 0.76
C TRP A 80 14.08 6.49 2.03
N THR A 81 12.87 7.02 1.88
CA THR A 81 12.03 7.47 2.98
C THR A 81 10.97 6.44 3.31
N ARG A 82 10.63 6.29 4.59
CA ARG A 82 9.59 5.36 5.08
C ARG A 82 8.30 6.14 5.38
N GLN A 83 7.15 5.60 4.99
CA GLN A 83 5.84 6.20 5.27
C GLN A 83 4.77 5.12 5.37
N CYS A 84 3.78 5.29 6.26
CA CYS A 84 2.61 4.40 6.30
C CYS A 84 1.90 4.37 4.93
N SER A 85 1.38 3.23 4.46
CA SER A 85 0.70 3.16 3.15
C SER A 85 -0.71 3.75 3.15
N ASN A 86 -1.34 3.92 4.31
CA ASN A 86 -2.68 4.48 4.44
C ASN A 86 -2.63 6.01 4.49
N PHE A 87 -3.21 6.67 3.49
CA PHE A 87 -3.22 8.13 3.39
C PHE A 87 -3.99 8.82 4.52
N ARG A 88 -4.96 8.12 5.14
CA ARG A 88 -5.75 8.62 6.27
C ARG A 88 -5.07 8.39 7.62
N CYS A 89 -3.90 7.73 7.66
CA CYS A 89 -3.23 7.43 8.92
C CYS A 89 -2.69 8.71 9.59
N LYS A 90 -2.93 8.84 10.90
CA LYS A 90 -2.40 9.94 11.72
C LYS A 90 -0.87 10.00 11.68
N SER A 91 -0.17 8.87 11.53
CA SER A 91 1.30 8.82 11.44
C SER A 91 1.86 9.51 10.19
N ARG A 92 1.02 9.88 9.22
CA ARG A 92 1.42 10.65 8.03
C ARG A 92 1.35 12.15 8.24
N LYS A 93 0.63 12.62 9.25
CA LYS A 93 0.58 14.04 9.57
C LYS A 93 1.90 14.38 10.25
N THR A 94 2.82 15.00 9.52
CA THR A 94 3.92 15.73 10.15
C THR A 94 3.27 16.74 11.10
N LYS A 95 3.63 16.72 12.40
CA LYS A 95 3.36 17.90 13.24
C LYS A 95 4.15 19.03 12.58
N VAL A 96 3.43 19.94 11.93
CA VAL A 96 3.96 21.25 11.56
C VAL A 96 4.22 21.98 12.86
#